data_AF-A0A815V959-F1
#
_entry.id   AF-A0A815V959-F1
#
_cell.length_a   1.000
_cell.length_b   1.000
_cell.length_c   1.000
_cell.angle_alpha   90.00
_cell.angle_beta   90.00
_cell.angle_gamma   90.00
#
_symmetry.space_group_name_H-M   'P 1'
#
loop_
_entity.id
_entity.type
_entity.pdbx_description
1 polymer ?
#
loop_
_entity_poly.entity_id
_entity_poly.type
_entity_poly.pdbx_seq_one_letter_code
_entity_poly.pdbx_strand_id
1 'polypeptide(L)'
;MSSLRLKVQFGENLSSNRDERTATVLKFIYAVEQPTATTIDDLTRALQKYINQQLSTYNTQIVQLTTADGFVLPKFNSCSSVLNNNDYLICIDTKKCASDTYLLINFSKAWLEMKQHDASDDYEKCIQIGLNNILKLYIRLFGTATAFGLWVFDTSELIQIATEKRKGIF
;
A
#
# COMPACT_ATOMS: atom_id res chain seq x y z
N MET A 1 -10.79 27.92 10.49
CA MET A 1 -10.48 26.72 9.67
C MET A 1 -10.31 25.56 10.62
N SER A 2 -11.07 24.46 10.49
CA SER A 2 -10.93 23.32 11.39
C SER A 2 -9.83 22.39 10.88
N SER A 3 -8.78 22.21 11.68
CA SER A 3 -7.77 21.18 11.43
C SER A 3 -8.24 19.82 11.99
N LEU A 4 -7.82 18.73 11.35
CA LEU A 4 -7.97 17.38 11.87
C LEU A 4 -6.66 16.94 12.52
N ARG A 5 -6.70 16.42 13.74
CA ARG A 5 -5.56 15.79 14.41
C ARG A 5 -5.74 14.28 14.35
N LEU A 6 -4.78 13.57 13.79
CA LEU A 6 -4.84 12.14 13.55
C LEU A 6 -3.76 11.44 14.38
N LYS A 7 -4.08 10.30 14.97
CA LYS A 7 -3.09 9.41 15.60
C LYS A 7 -2.60 8.44 14.54
N VAL A 8 -1.34 8.57 14.13
CA VAL A 8 -0.78 7.79 13.02
C VAL A 8 0.20 6.75 13.57
N GLN A 9 0.10 5.52 13.07
CA GLN A 9 1.07 4.46 13.28
C GLN A 9 1.66 4.01 11.93
N PHE A 10 2.97 3.83 11.91
CA PHE A 10 3.69 3.15 10.83
C PHE A 10 4.49 1.98 11.41
N GLY A 11 4.46 0.82 10.74
CA GLY A 11 5.06 -0.42 11.21
C GLY A 11 4.18 -1.24 12.18
N GLU A 12 4.62 -2.46 12.48
CA GLU A 12 3.92 -3.42 13.36
C GLU A 12 4.70 -3.71 14.64
N ASN A 13 3.98 -3.88 15.76
CA ASN A 13 4.50 -4.56 16.94
C ASN A 13 4.52 -6.07 16.64
N LEU A 14 5.52 -6.56 15.92
CA LEU A 14 5.68 -8.00 15.73
C LEU A 14 6.21 -8.63 17.01
N SER A 15 5.33 -9.27 17.78
CA SER A 15 5.67 -10.03 18.99
C SER A 15 6.02 -11.50 18.70
N SER A 16 6.61 -11.80 17.54
CA SER A 16 7.01 -13.17 17.21
C SER A 16 8.33 -13.22 16.46
N ASN A 17 9.28 -13.85 17.12
CA ASN A 17 10.64 -14.21 16.72
C ASN A 17 10.80 -14.59 15.23
N ARG A 18 11.97 -14.21 14.69
CA ARG A 18 12.62 -14.60 13.42
C ARG A 18 12.60 -13.58 12.27
N ASP A 19 12.94 -12.33 12.58
CA ASP A 19 13.91 -11.54 11.79
C ASP A 19 14.14 -10.19 12.49
N GLU A 20 15.10 -10.18 13.41
CA GLU A 20 15.55 -8.97 14.11
C GLU A 20 16.35 -8.07 13.16
N ARG A 21 15.64 -7.34 12.30
CA ARG A 21 16.01 -5.97 11.95
C ARG A 21 14.82 -5.09 12.28
N THR A 22 14.64 -4.89 13.59
CA THR A 22 13.81 -3.87 14.26
C THR A 22 12.84 -3.16 13.32
N ALA A 23 11.63 -3.70 13.16
CA ALA A 23 10.52 -2.94 12.62
C ALA A 23 10.23 -1.79 13.60
N THR A 24 10.82 -0.61 13.33
CA THR A 24 10.61 0.56 14.17
C THR A 24 9.16 0.99 14.03
N VAL A 25 8.37 0.74 15.07
CA VAL A 25 7.00 1.25 15.14
C VAL A 25 7.07 2.74 15.44
N LEU A 26 6.64 3.55 14.48
CA LEU A 26 6.55 5.00 14.65
C LEU A 26 5.10 5.37 14.96
N LYS A 27 4.87 6.03 16.10
CA LYS A 27 3.56 6.57 16.49
C LYS A 27 3.65 8.06 16.70
N PHE A 28 2.78 8.83 16.06
CA PHE A 28 2.81 10.29 16.14
C PHE A 28 1.43 10.91 15.92
N ILE A 29 1.30 12.18 16.27
CA ILE A 29 0.12 12.98 15.94
C ILE A 29 0.41 13.78 14.68
N TYR A 30 -0.45 13.64 13.66
CA TYR A 30 -0.36 14.42 12.43
C TYR A 30 -1.54 15.39 12.32
N ALA A 31 -1.28 16.64 11.97
CA ALA A 31 -2.31 17.65 11.79
C ALA A 31 -2.56 17.91 10.30
N VAL A 32 -3.82 17.77 9.87
CA VAL A 32 -4.26 18.13 8.52
C VAL A 32 -4.90 19.51 8.57
N GLU A 33 -4.25 20.50 7.95
CA GLU A 33 -4.67 21.91 8.04
C GLU A 33 -5.92 22.21 7.20
N GLN A 34 -6.09 21.55 6.06
CA GLN A 34 -7.20 21.76 5.12
C GLN A 34 -7.90 20.43 4.78
N PRO A 35 -8.61 19.80 5.74
CA PRO A 35 -9.13 18.44 5.56
C PRO A 35 -10.21 18.31 4.48
N THR A 36 -10.88 19.41 4.11
CA THR A 36 -11.86 19.44 3.01
C THR A 36 -11.21 19.46 1.63
N ALA A 37 -10.02 20.04 1.50
CA ALA A 37 -9.28 20.18 0.24
C ALA A 37 -8.20 19.10 0.05
N THR A 38 -7.84 18.38 1.12
CA THR A 38 -6.82 17.33 1.10
C THR A 38 -7.48 15.97 0.88
N THR A 39 -7.10 15.26 -0.17
CA THR A 39 -7.55 13.87 -0.39
C THR A 39 -6.79 12.88 0.48
N ILE A 40 -7.28 11.64 0.60
CA ILE A 40 -6.55 10.56 1.27
C ILE A 40 -5.22 10.26 0.56
N ASP A 41 -5.15 10.39 -0.78
CA ASP A 41 -3.91 10.24 -1.53
C ASP A 41 -2.90 11.36 -1.22
N ASP A 42 -3.36 12.62 -1.11
CA ASP A 42 -2.51 13.74 -0.67
C ASP A 42 -1.99 13.53 0.75
N LEU A 43 -2.85 13.05 1.66
CA LEU A 43 -2.47 12.69 3.02
C LEU A 43 -1.42 11.57 3.01
N THR A 44 -1.59 10.54 2.18
CA THR A 44 -0.64 9.43 2.04
C THR A 44 0.73 9.94 1.61
N ARG A 45 0.79 10.81 0.60
CA ARG A 45 2.04 11.44 0.13
C ARG A 45 2.68 12.32 1.21
N ALA A 46 1.88 13.06 1.98
CA ALA A 46 2.36 13.90 3.07
C ALA A 46 2.95 13.07 4.24
N LEU A 47 2.26 12.00 4.64
CA LEU A 47 2.73 11.06 5.64
C LEU A 47 4.00 10.33 5.19
N GLN A 48 4.09 9.91 3.93
CA GLN A 48 5.30 9.34 3.35
C GLN A 48 6.50 10.28 3.51
N LYS A 49 6.33 11.55 3.16
CA LYS A 49 7.38 12.56 3.30
C LYS A 49 7.79 12.73 4.77
N TYR A 50 6.82 12.81 5.68
CA TYR A 50 7.09 12.94 7.11
C TYR A 50 7.85 11.72 7.66
N ILE A 51 7.41 10.51 7.32
CA ILE A 51 8.06 9.27 7.77
C ILE A 51 9.48 9.16 7.23
N ASN A 52 9.71 9.48 5.96
CA ASN A 52 11.06 9.46 5.36
C ASN A 52 12.02 10.44 6.03
N GLN A 53 11.52 11.57 6.54
CA GLN A 53 12.33 12.52 7.32
C GLN A 53 12.72 11.96 8.68
N GLN A 54 11.86 11.15 9.30
CA GLN A 54 12.12 10.54 10.61
C GLN A 54 12.93 9.24 10.52
N LEU A 55 12.76 8.48 9.43
CA LEU A 55 13.36 7.18 9.18
C LEU A 55 14.25 7.26 7.93
N SER A 56 15.41 7.90 8.06
CA SER A 56 16.35 8.23 6.98
C SER A 56 16.95 7.04 6.20
N THR A 57 16.62 5.79 6.56
CA THR A 57 17.22 4.57 6.00
C THR A 57 16.23 3.56 5.44
N TYR A 58 14.92 3.83 5.52
CA TYR A 58 13.91 2.88 5.08
C TYR A 58 13.37 3.21 3.69
N ASN A 59 13.69 2.35 2.71
CA ASN A 59 13.05 2.35 1.38
C ASN A 59 11.65 1.72 1.48
N THR A 60 10.75 2.35 2.22
CA THR A 60 9.37 1.90 2.43
C THR A 60 8.41 2.87 1.78
N GLN A 61 7.51 2.33 0.96
CA GLN A 61 6.43 3.06 0.33
C GLN A 61 5.11 2.72 1.04
N ILE A 62 4.40 3.73 1.52
CA ILE A 62 3.03 3.61 2.00
C ILE A 62 2.14 3.43 0.78
N VAL A 63 1.41 2.32 0.74
CA VAL A 63 0.51 2.00 -0.37
C VAL A 63 -0.95 2.21 -0.01
N GLN A 64 -1.25 2.21 1.29
CA GLN A 64 -2.62 2.27 1.79
C GLN A 64 -2.67 2.84 3.20
N LEU A 65 -3.76 3.56 3.50
CA LEU A 65 -4.12 3.98 4.84
C LEU A 65 -5.34 3.20 5.31
N THR A 66 -5.30 2.74 6.55
CA THR A 66 -6.41 2.03 7.20
C THR A 66 -6.73 2.64 8.55
N THR A 67 -7.97 2.47 9.00
CA THR A 67 -8.35 2.72 10.40
C THR A 67 -7.96 1.52 11.28
N ALA A 68 -8.01 1.69 12.61
CA ALA A 68 -7.64 0.65 13.57
C ALA A 68 -8.43 -0.67 13.44
N ASP A 69 -9.66 -0.61 12.93
CA ASP A 69 -10.53 -1.76 12.67
C ASP A 69 -10.29 -2.40 11.28
N GLY A 70 -9.32 -1.89 10.51
CA GLY A 70 -8.93 -2.43 9.22
C GLY A 70 -9.73 -1.91 8.03
N PHE A 71 -10.60 -0.90 8.20
CA PHE A 71 -11.28 -0.27 7.07
C PHE A 71 -10.28 0.49 6.19
N VAL A 72 -10.36 0.25 4.88
CA VAL A 72 -9.46 0.84 3.88
C VAL A 72 -9.97 2.20 3.44
N LEU A 73 -9.15 3.23 3.60
CA LEU A 73 -9.54 4.58 3.25
C LEU A 73 -9.51 4.80 1.73
N PRO A 74 -10.61 5.27 1.10
CA PRO A 74 -10.65 5.53 -0.33
C PRO A 74 -9.74 6.70 -0.72
N LYS A 75 -8.79 6.47 -1.63
CA LYS A 75 -7.73 7.42 -2.02
C LYS A 75 -8.24 8.80 -2.45
N PHE A 76 -9.37 8.85 -3.16
CA PHE A 76 -9.89 10.08 -3.77
C PHE A 76 -10.87 10.85 -2.88
N ASN A 77 -11.27 10.29 -1.75
CA ASN A 77 -12.17 10.97 -0.82
C ASN A 77 -11.41 12.09 -0.10
N SER A 78 -12.11 13.18 0.24
CA SER A 78 -11.54 14.23 1.09
C SER A 78 -11.36 13.70 2.52
N CYS A 79 -10.31 14.14 3.21
CA CYS A 79 -10.04 13.72 4.58
C CYS A 79 -11.24 13.97 5.50
N SER A 80 -11.91 15.12 5.36
CA SER A 80 -13.10 15.45 6.17
C SER A 80 -14.31 14.55 5.93
N SER A 81 -14.37 13.82 4.80
CA SER A 81 -15.52 12.96 4.49
C SER A 81 -15.45 11.59 5.14
N VAL A 82 -14.26 11.14 5.52
CA VAL A 82 -14.00 9.78 6.03
C VAL A 82 -13.22 9.75 7.34
N LEU A 83 -12.69 10.89 7.80
CA LEU A 83 -11.92 11.00 9.04
C LEU A 83 -12.51 12.05 9.98
N ASN A 84 -12.46 11.72 11.27
CA ASN A 84 -12.79 12.57 12.39
C ASN A 84 -11.54 12.93 13.20
N ASN A 85 -11.71 13.93 14.07
CA ASN A 85 -10.64 14.35 14.95
C ASN A 85 -10.28 13.25 15.97
N ASN A 86 -8.99 12.99 16.15
CA ASN A 86 -8.39 11.93 16.95
C ASN A 86 -8.56 10.50 16.42
N ASP A 87 -8.99 10.33 15.16
CA ASP A 87 -9.02 9.01 14.52
C ASP A 87 -7.64 8.36 14.50
N TYR A 88 -7.65 7.04 14.59
CA TYR A 88 -6.45 6.22 14.58
C TYR A 88 -6.21 5.64 13.19
N LEU A 89 -5.08 6.01 12.60
CA LEU A 89 -4.64 5.62 11.28
C LEU A 89 -3.43 4.71 11.34
N ILE A 90 -3.47 3.67 10.53
CA ILE A 90 -2.39 2.73 10.32
C ILE A 90 -1.94 2.85 8.87
N CYS A 91 -0.69 3.25 8.68
CA CYS A 91 -0.01 3.29 7.40
C CYS A 91 0.46 1.89 7.02
N ILE A 92 -0.03 1.37 5.91
CA ILE A 92 0.32 0.07 5.38
C ILE A 92 1.40 0.26 4.31
N ASP A 93 2.56 -0.35 4.52
CA ASP A 93 3.65 -0.35 3.55
C ASP A 93 3.52 -1.49 2.54
N THR A 94 4.36 -1.48 1.52
CA THR A 94 4.41 -2.53 0.49
C THR A 94 4.61 -3.93 1.08
N LYS A 95 5.41 -4.07 2.15
CA LYS A 95 5.69 -5.38 2.77
C LYS A 95 4.46 -5.93 3.48
N LYS A 96 3.77 -5.10 4.25
CA LYS A 96 2.55 -5.45 4.98
C LYS A 96 1.37 -5.68 4.04
N CYS A 97 1.21 -4.82 3.04
CA CYS A 97 0.21 -5.02 1.99
C CYS A 97 0.47 -6.34 1.25
N ALA A 98 1.74 -6.66 0.97
CA ALA A 98 2.11 -7.94 0.42
C ALA A 98 1.76 -9.08 1.39
N SER A 99 2.20 -9.08 2.66
CA SER A 99 1.89 -10.20 3.56
C SER A 99 0.39 -10.47 3.67
N ASP A 100 -0.42 -9.42 3.76
CA ASP A 100 -1.87 -9.56 3.92
C ASP A 100 -2.54 -10.01 2.63
N THR A 101 -2.10 -9.47 1.49
CA THR A 101 -2.67 -9.85 0.18
C THR A 101 -2.17 -11.22 -0.29
N TYR A 102 -0.92 -11.59 -0.02
CA TYR A 102 -0.35 -12.88 -0.40
C TYR A 102 -1.18 -14.04 0.18
N LEU A 103 -1.72 -13.90 1.39
CA LEU A 103 -2.61 -14.89 2.01
C LEU A 103 -3.94 -15.06 1.26
N LEU A 104 -4.35 -14.05 0.50
CA LEU A 104 -5.59 -14.05 -0.28
C LEU A 104 -5.39 -14.52 -1.72
N ILE A 105 -4.16 -14.72 -2.18
CA ILE A 105 -3.86 -15.08 -3.57
C ILE A 105 -3.57 -16.58 -3.68
N ASN A 106 -4.31 -17.25 -4.56
CA ASN A 106 -3.96 -18.58 -5.01
C ASN A 106 -3.07 -18.52 -6.25
N PHE A 107 -1.75 -18.49 -6.05
CA PHE A 107 -0.77 -18.38 -7.14
C PHE A 107 -0.80 -19.57 -8.12
N SER A 108 -1.34 -20.73 -7.73
CA SER A 108 -1.50 -21.88 -8.63
C SER A 108 -2.69 -21.75 -9.59
N LYS A 109 -3.49 -20.69 -9.44
CA LYS A 109 -4.68 -20.39 -10.28
C LYS A 109 -4.57 -19.02 -10.96
N ALA A 110 -3.34 -18.58 -11.24
CA ALA A 110 -3.13 -17.38 -12.03
C ALA A 110 -3.84 -17.51 -13.39
N TRP A 111 -4.44 -16.41 -13.85
CA TRP A 111 -5.06 -16.33 -15.16
C TRP A 111 -4.03 -16.26 -16.28
N LEU A 112 -2.93 -15.56 -16.00
CA LEU A 112 -1.78 -15.45 -16.88
C LEU A 112 -0.51 -15.68 -16.07
N GLU A 113 0.38 -16.48 -16.63
CA GLU A 113 1.74 -16.66 -16.14
C GLU A 113 2.70 -16.52 -17.31
N MET A 114 3.64 -15.59 -17.20
CA MET A 114 4.73 -15.41 -18.14
C MET A 114 6.04 -15.66 -17.40
N LYS A 115 6.87 -16.55 -17.93
CA LYS A 115 8.17 -16.91 -17.37
C LYS A 115 9.27 -16.60 -18.36
N GLN A 116 10.35 -16.03 -17.85
CA GLN A 116 11.56 -15.76 -18.60
C GLN A 116 12.76 -16.14 -17.73
N HIS A 117 13.59 -17.04 -18.25
CA HIS A 117 14.88 -17.32 -17.65
C HIS A 117 15.86 -16.20 -18.01
N ASP A 118 16.53 -15.65 -17.01
CA ASP A 118 17.59 -14.67 -17.24
C ASP A 118 18.97 -15.32 -17.07
N ALA A 119 19.67 -15.48 -18.19
CA ALA A 119 20.98 -16.12 -18.22
C ALA A 119 22.08 -15.33 -17.48
N SER A 120 21.83 -14.06 -17.11
CA SER A 120 22.81 -13.25 -16.37
C SER A 120 22.86 -13.56 -14.87
N ASP A 121 21.75 -14.04 -14.31
CA ASP A 121 21.61 -14.31 -12.88
C ASP A 121 21.09 -15.74 -12.56
N ASP A 122 20.79 -16.53 -13.59
CA ASP A 122 20.25 -17.90 -13.52
C ASP A 122 18.89 -17.99 -12.79
N TYR A 123 18.21 -16.86 -12.60
CA TYR A 123 16.88 -16.82 -11.99
C TYR A 123 15.77 -16.85 -13.04
N GLU A 124 14.66 -17.51 -12.67
CA GLU A 124 13.40 -17.40 -13.40
C GLU A 124 12.67 -16.13 -12.97
N LYS A 125 12.51 -15.21 -13.91
CA LYS A 125 11.70 -13.99 -13.77
C LYS A 125 10.29 -14.31 -14.24
N CYS A 126 9.30 -13.93 -13.45
CA CYS A 126 7.93 -14.29 -13.71
C CYS A 126 6.97 -13.13 -13.46
N ILE A 127 6.00 -12.99 -14.36
CA ILE A 127 4.85 -12.12 -14.24
C ILE A 127 3.61 -13.00 -14.10
N GLN A 128 2.86 -12.81 -13.02
CA GLN A 128 1.59 -13.50 -12.78
C GLN A 128 0.47 -12.47 -12.68
N ILE A 129 -0.64 -12.74 -13.36
CA ILE A 129 -1.87 -11.94 -13.27
C ILE A 129 -3.00 -12.87 -12.89
N GLY A 130 -3.85 -12.45 -11.98
CA GLY A 130 -5.05 -13.23 -11.61
C GLY A 130 -5.99 -12.45 -10.72
N LEU A 131 -7.01 -13.14 -10.22
CA LEU A 131 -7.85 -12.63 -9.13
C LEU A 131 -7.45 -13.28 -7.82
N ASN A 132 -7.44 -12.48 -6.76
CA ASN A 132 -7.39 -13.02 -5.41
C ASN A 132 -8.78 -13.57 -4.99
N ASN A 133 -8.85 -14.18 -3.80
CA ASN A 133 -10.08 -14.80 -3.29
C ASN A 133 -11.23 -13.80 -3.02
N ILE A 134 -10.98 -12.50 -3.10
CA ILE A 134 -11.97 -11.43 -2.95
C ILE A 134 -12.21 -10.65 -4.25
N LEU A 135 -11.90 -11.26 -5.40
CA LEU A 135 -12.16 -10.72 -6.75
C LEU A 135 -11.41 -9.43 -7.08
N LYS A 136 -10.31 -9.13 -6.40
CA LYS A 136 -9.40 -8.05 -6.80
C LYS A 136 -8.35 -8.57 -7.78
N LEU A 137 -8.06 -7.78 -8.81
CA LEU A 137 -7.01 -8.09 -9.77
C LEU A 137 -5.66 -7.93 -9.08
N TYR A 138 -4.81 -8.95 -9.14
CA TYR A 138 -3.41 -8.82 -8.75
C TYR A 138 -2.50 -8.93 -9.97
N ILE A 139 -1.41 -8.17 -9.92
CA ILE A 139 -0.26 -8.30 -10.81
C ILE A 139 0.95 -8.53 -9.92
N ARG A 140 1.62 -9.67 -10.09
CA ARG A 140 2.84 -10.02 -9.37
C ARG A 140 3.99 -10.08 -10.36
N LEU A 141 5.08 -9.41 -10.04
CA LEU A 141 6.37 -9.58 -10.70
C LEU A 141 7.34 -10.15 -9.66
N PHE A 142 8.00 -11.25 -9.96
CA PHE A 142 9.05 -11.79 -9.09
C PHE A 142 10.24 -12.23 -9.91
N GLY A 143 11.45 -11.89 -9.46
CA GLY A 143 12.70 -12.36 -10.07
C GLY A 143 13.62 -13.00 -9.03
N THR A 144 13.73 -12.40 -7.84
CA THR A 144 14.47 -12.97 -6.71
C THR A 144 13.66 -12.80 -5.43
N ALA A 145 14.11 -13.42 -4.33
CA ALA A 145 13.48 -13.25 -3.01
C ALA A 145 13.45 -11.77 -2.55
N THR A 146 14.33 -10.93 -3.09
CA THR A 146 14.44 -9.50 -2.76
C THR A 146 13.87 -8.57 -3.83
N ALA A 147 13.71 -9.05 -5.07
CA ALA A 147 13.11 -8.33 -6.18
C ALA A 147 11.72 -8.90 -6.48
N PHE A 148 10.73 -8.45 -5.71
CA PHE A 148 9.33 -8.76 -5.93
C PHE A 148 8.48 -7.48 -5.91
N GLY A 149 7.48 -7.43 -6.79
CA GLY A 149 6.44 -6.43 -6.81
C GLY A 149 5.07 -7.11 -6.81
N LEU A 150 4.15 -6.63 -5.98
CA LEU A 150 2.77 -7.06 -5.97
C LEU A 150 1.90 -5.82 -6.01
N TRP A 151 1.06 -5.73 -7.04
CA TRP A 151 0.03 -4.71 -7.18
C TRP A 151 -1.32 -5.39 -7.10
N VAL A 152 -2.27 -4.72 -6.45
CA VAL A 152 -3.63 -5.22 -6.24
C VAL A 152 -4.56 -4.07 -6.57
N PHE A 153 -5.54 -4.33 -7.42
CA PHE A 153 -6.47 -3.34 -7.91
C PHE A 153 -7.90 -3.78 -7.57
N ASP A 154 -8.67 -2.88 -6.98
CA ASP A 154 -10.11 -3.04 -6.93
C ASP A 154 -10.79 -2.57 -8.24
N THR A 155 -12.08 -2.86 -8.37
CA THR A 155 -12.85 -2.52 -9.58
C THR A 155 -12.91 -1.01 -9.83
N SER A 156 -12.98 -0.20 -8.78
CA SER A 156 -13.06 1.26 -8.89
C SER A 156 -11.74 1.84 -9.43
N GLU A 157 -10.60 1.36 -8.91
CA GLU A 157 -9.27 1.70 -9.41
C GLU A 157 -9.11 1.32 -10.89
N LEU A 158 -9.54 0.12 -11.28
CA LEU A 158 -9.49 -0.33 -12.68
C LEU A 158 -10.34 0.54 -13.61
N ILE A 159 -11.55 0.92 -13.19
CA ILE A 159 -12.42 1.82 -13.96
C ILE A 159 -11.76 3.19 -14.15
N GLN A 160 -11.12 3.71 -13.12
CA GLN A 160 -10.44 4.99 -13.19
C GLN A 160 -9.23 4.94 -14.12
N ILE A 161 -8.35 3.93 -13.99
CA ILE A 161 -7.20 3.74 -14.88
C ILE A 161 -7.66 3.67 -16.34
N ALA A 162 -8.73 2.90 -16.61
CA ALA A 162 -9.30 2.80 -17.95
C ALA A 162 -9.84 4.15 -18.45
N THR A 163 -10.43 4.94 -17.56
CA THR A 163 -10.96 6.28 -17.87
C THR A 163 -9.85 7.27 -18.17
N GLU A 164 -8.77 7.29 -17.38
CA GLU A 164 -7.63 8.19 -17.56
C GLU A 164 -6.83 7.84 -18.83
N LYS A 165 -6.65 6.54 -19.12
CA LYS A 165 -6.06 6.08 -20.38
C LYS A 165 -6.86 6.54 -21.60
N ARG A 166 -8.20 6.47 -21.54
CA ARG A 166 -9.08 6.98 -22.62
C ARG A 166 -8.96 8.49 -22.85
N LYS A 167 -8.57 9.25 -21.82
CA LYS A 167 -8.34 10.69 -21.90
C LYS A 167 -6.95 11.05 -22.43
N GLY A 168 -6.08 10.07 -22.69
CA GLY A 168 -4.70 10.29 -23.12
C GLY A 168 -3.80 10.86 -22.02
N ILE A 169 -4.15 10.62 -20.75
CA ILE A 169 -3.40 11.11 -19.60
C ILE A 169 -2.25 10.13 -19.22
N PHE A 170 -2.23 8.94 -19.82
CA PHE A 170 -1.17 7.93 -19.74
C PHE A 170 -0.78 7.41 -21.12
#